data_AF-A0A845DN35-F1
#
_entry.id   AF-A0A845DN35-F1
#
_cell.length_a   1.000
_cell.length_b   1.000
_cell.length_c   1.000
_cell.angle_alpha   90.00
_cell.angle_beta   90.00
_cell.angle_gamma   90.00
#
_symmetry.space_group_name_H-M   'P 1'
#
loop_
_entity.id
_entity.type
_entity.pdbx_description
1 polymer ?
#
loop_
_entity_poly.entity_id
_entity_poly.type
_entity_poly.pdbx_seq_one_letter_code
_entity_poly.pdbx_strand_id
1 'polypeptide(L)'
;MQTNEDAKVESVDIERVRQAKKRQFLFSNLLTVGLLGFYAVCVFNQWPTAYFLNLGTVVLIGIAMYKLFSLCRGEAWGSKDIRVIEAFEKEQMGREKWRRNRRIEISTLIAFPVIALGFLGLTNFGRKPADLFSLFLPMGLVWVLINAREIGNIKKLSK
;
A
#
# COMPACT_ATOMS: atom_id res chain seq x y z
N MET A 1 30.11 -25.88 -19.63
CA MET A 1 28.90 -25.24 -20.20
C MET A 1 28.05 -24.74 -19.04
N GLN A 2 28.30 -23.51 -18.60
CA GLN A 2 27.71 -22.90 -17.40
C GLN A 2 27.54 -21.39 -17.67
N THR A 3 26.81 -21.04 -18.73
CA THR A 3 26.67 -19.65 -19.19
C THR A 3 25.27 -19.27 -19.67
N ASN A 4 24.26 -20.14 -19.51
CA ASN A 4 22.89 -19.85 -19.97
C ASN A 4 21.87 -19.58 -18.85
N GLU A 5 22.21 -19.83 -17.59
CA GLU A 5 21.35 -19.44 -16.46
C GLU A 5 21.65 -18.03 -15.94
N ASP A 6 22.91 -17.61 -15.97
CA ASP A 6 23.31 -16.26 -15.53
C ASP A 6 22.76 -15.14 -16.45
N ALA A 7 22.56 -15.44 -17.74
CA ALA A 7 21.97 -14.51 -18.71
C ALA A 7 20.42 -14.40 -18.61
N LYS A 8 19.77 -15.31 -17.89
CA LYS A 8 18.29 -15.29 -17.73
C LYS A 8 17.85 -14.36 -16.60
N VAL A 9 18.75 -14.13 -15.64
CA VAL A 9 18.61 -13.32 -14.41
C VAL A 9 18.88 -11.83 -14.69
N GLU A 10 19.58 -11.48 -15.78
CA GLU A 10 19.91 -10.10 -16.15
C GLU A 10 18.75 -9.31 -16.80
N SER A 11 17.57 -9.92 -17.03
CA SER A 11 16.55 -9.36 -17.95
C SER A 11 15.15 -9.14 -17.36
N VAL A 12 14.97 -9.07 -16.04
CA VAL A 12 13.88 -8.23 -15.55
C VAL A 12 14.27 -6.79 -15.84
N ASP A 13 14.00 -6.37 -17.07
CA ASP A 13 14.29 -5.07 -17.67
C ASP A 13 14.03 -3.98 -16.62
N ILE A 14 15.12 -3.45 -16.03
CA ILE A 14 15.05 -2.54 -14.89
C ILE A 14 14.21 -1.31 -15.24
N GLU A 15 14.22 -0.91 -16.51
CA GLU A 15 13.38 0.16 -17.01
C GLU A 15 11.90 -0.22 -17.00
N ARG A 16 11.53 -1.48 -17.29
CA ARG A 16 10.14 -1.97 -17.09
C ARG A 16 9.74 -1.97 -15.63
N VAL A 17 10.61 -2.41 -14.71
CA VAL A 17 10.33 -2.37 -13.26
C VAL A 17 10.13 -0.93 -12.81
N ARG A 18 10.96 -0.01 -13.28
CA ARG A 18 10.87 1.42 -12.99
C ARG A 18 9.55 2.01 -13.49
N GLN A 19 9.17 1.72 -14.73
CA GLN A 19 7.90 2.19 -15.29
C GLN A 19 6.70 1.61 -14.55
N ALA A 20 6.75 0.33 -14.19
CA ALA A 20 5.73 -0.32 -13.37
C ALA A 20 5.61 0.34 -11.98
N LYS A 21 6.73 0.60 -11.29
CA LYS A 21 6.73 1.29 -9.99
C LYS A 21 6.21 2.73 -10.11
N LYS A 22 6.56 3.46 -11.18
CA LYS A 22 5.99 4.79 -11.45
C LYS A 22 4.48 4.76 -11.64
N ARG A 23 3.95 3.80 -12.41
CA ARG A 23 2.50 3.64 -12.60
C ARG A 23 1.78 3.28 -11.30
N GLN A 24 2.33 2.31 -10.54
CA GLN A 24 1.79 1.94 -9.24
C GLN A 24 1.79 3.12 -8.26
N PHE A 25 2.87 3.91 -8.26
CA PHE A 25 3.00 5.13 -7.46
C PHE A 25 1.93 6.17 -7.83
N LEU A 26 1.75 6.44 -9.13
CA LEU A 26 0.71 7.35 -9.61
C LEU A 26 -0.69 6.87 -9.22
N PHE A 27 -0.99 5.59 -9.41
CA PHE A 27 -2.29 5.03 -9.05
C PHE A 27 -2.56 5.09 -7.55
N SER A 28 -1.55 4.76 -6.72
CA SER A 28 -1.65 4.86 -5.26
C SER A 28 -1.87 6.30 -4.80
N ASN A 29 -1.22 7.27 -5.44
CA ASN A 29 -1.44 8.68 -5.15
C ASN A 29 -2.84 9.15 -5.60
N LEU A 30 -3.29 8.74 -6.78
CA LEU A 30 -4.63 9.07 -7.27
C LEU A 30 -5.71 8.53 -6.34
N LEU A 31 -5.56 7.29 -5.87
CA LEU A 31 -6.46 6.70 -4.86
C LEU A 31 -6.44 7.49 -3.55
N THR A 32 -5.26 7.92 -3.08
CA THR A 32 -5.15 8.70 -1.84
C THR A 32 -5.79 10.08 -1.98
N VAL A 33 -5.58 10.76 -3.11
CA VAL A 33 -6.25 12.03 -3.42
C VAL A 33 -7.77 11.83 -3.53
N GLY A 34 -8.22 10.75 -4.15
CA GLY A 34 -9.65 10.39 -4.21
C GLY A 34 -10.25 10.18 -2.82
N LEU A 35 -9.54 9.47 -1.93
CA LEU A 35 -9.94 9.30 -0.53
C LEU A 35 -9.99 10.63 0.23
N LEU A 36 -9.03 11.53 -0.01
CA LEU A 36 -9.03 12.88 0.57
C LEU A 36 -10.19 13.73 0.05
N GLY A 37 -10.50 13.66 -1.24
CA GLY A 37 -11.64 14.35 -1.84
C GLY A 37 -12.97 13.83 -1.27
N PHE A 38 -13.13 12.51 -1.19
CA PHE A 38 -14.27 11.88 -0.54
C PHE A 38 -14.40 12.31 0.93
N TYR A 39 -13.28 12.40 1.65
CA TYR A 39 -13.25 12.89 3.02
C TYR A 39 -13.72 14.35 3.14
N ALA A 40 -13.22 15.24 2.28
CA ALA A 40 -13.65 16.64 2.26
C ALA A 40 -15.17 16.73 2.08
N VAL A 41 -15.75 15.95 1.16
CA VAL A 41 -17.20 15.88 0.96
C VAL A 41 -17.93 15.40 2.23
N CYS A 42 -17.42 14.37 2.92
CA CYS A 42 -18.01 13.90 4.17
C CYS A 42 -18.03 14.99 5.25
N VAL A 43 -16.94 15.76 5.37
CA VAL A 43 -16.82 16.86 6.34
C VAL A 43 -17.79 17.99 5.99
N PHE A 44 -17.86 18.41 4.73
CA PHE A 44 -18.80 19.45 4.28
C PHE A 44 -20.26 19.07 4.54
N ASN A 45 -20.61 17.79 4.39
CA ASN A 45 -21.96 17.29 4.67
C ASN A 45 -22.20 16.91 6.14
N GLN A 46 -21.25 17.20 7.04
CA GLN A 46 -21.29 16.86 8.47
C GLN A 46 -21.57 15.38 8.75
N TRP A 47 -21.09 14.49 7.89
CA TRP A 47 -21.26 13.06 8.09
C TRP A 47 -20.49 12.58 9.32
N PRO A 48 -21.02 11.59 10.06
CA PRO A 48 -20.31 11.02 11.19
C PRO A 48 -18.96 10.44 10.78
N THR A 49 -17.92 10.74 11.57
CA THR A 49 -16.55 10.24 11.39
C THR A 49 -16.47 8.71 11.26
N ALA A 50 -17.41 8.01 11.91
CA ALA A 50 -17.52 6.57 11.85
C ALA A 50 -17.71 6.02 10.41
N TYR A 51 -18.43 6.71 9.52
CA TYR A 51 -18.60 6.25 8.13
C TYR A 51 -17.27 6.21 7.38
N PHE A 52 -16.44 7.25 7.56
CA PHE A 52 -15.13 7.30 6.94
C PHE A 52 -14.20 6.22 7.49
N LEU A 53 -14.14 6.05 8.81
CA LEU A 53 -13.30 5.03 9.44
C LEU A 53 -13.74 3.61 9.08
N ASN A 54 -15.06 3.35 8.98
CA ASN A 54 -15.58 2.08 8.52
C ASN A 54 -15.19 1.80 7.06
N LEU A 55 -15.38 2.78 6.16
CA LEU A 55 -15.00 2.62 4.75
C LEU A 55 -13.49 2.40 4.61
N GLY A 56 -12.67 3.19 5.29
CA GLY A 56 -11.21 3.03 5.30
C GLY A 56 -10.79 1.66 5.83
N THR A 57 -11.46 1.16 6.87
CA THR A 57 -11.23 -0.17 7.42
C THR A 57 -11.55 -1.27 6.41
N VAL A 58 -12.70 -1.19 5.72
CA VAL A 58 -13.08 -2.16 4.67
C VAL A 58 -12.05 -2.17 3.53
N VAL A 59 -11.60 -1.00 3.09
CA VAL A 59 -10.58 -0.88 2.04
C VAL A 59 -9.26 -1.50 2.49
N LEU A 60 -8.78 -1.20 3.70
CA LEU A 60 -7.53 -1.74 4.24
C LEU A 60 -7.59 -3.27 4.40
N ILE A 61 -8.70 -3.80 4.90
CA ILE A 61 -8.92 -5.25 5.01
C ILE A 61 -8.93 -5.89 3.63
N GLY A 62 -9.62 -5.30 2.65
CA GLY A 62 -9.62 -5.79 1.26
C GLY A 62 -8.22 -5.87 0.66
N ILE A 63 -7.40 -4.83 0.86
CA ILE A 63 -6.00 -4.80 0.43
C ILE A 63 -5.18 -5.88 1.17
N ALA A 64 -5.38 -6.03 2.47
CA ALA A 64 -4.68 -7.04 3.27
C ALA A 64 -5.02 -8.46 2.81
N MET A 65 -6.30 -8.76 2.55
CA MET A 65 -6.75 -10.05 2.03
C MET A 65 -6.16 -10.34 0.65
N TYR A 66 -6.14 -9.34 -0.24
CA TYR A 66 -5.50 -9.46 -1.54
C TYR A 66 -4.01 -9.82 -1.43
N LYS A 67 -3.27 -9.14 -0.55
CA LYS A 67 -1.84 -9.42 -0.30
C LYS A 67 -1.62 -10.77 0.34
N LEU A 68 -2.48 -11.17 1.29
CA LEU A 68 -2.44 -12.47 1.93
C LEU A 68 -2.70 -13.59 0.92
N PHE A 69 -3.64 -13.40 0.01
CA PHE A 69 -3.94 -14.36 -1.05
C PHE A 69 -2.74 -14.57 -1.99
N SER A 70 -2.08 -13.48 -2.41
CA SER A 70 -0.84 -13.56 -3.18
C SER A 70 0.29 -14.25 -2.42
N LEU A 71 0.41 -14.00 -1.11
CA LEU A 71 1.39 -14.66 -0.26
C LEU A 71 1.13 -16.17 -0.13
N CYS A 72 -0.12 -16.58 0.08
CA CYS A 72 -0.53 -17.97 0.21
C CYS A 72 -0.30 -18.77 -1.08
N ARG A 73 -0.55 -18.16 -2.24
CA ARG A 73 -0.27 -18.80 -3.54
C ARG A 73 1.21 -18.84 -3.89
N GLY A 74 2.04 -17.99 -3.27
CA GLY A 74 3.46 -17.86 -3.60
C GLY A 74 3.74 -17.18 -4.95
N GLU A 75 2.68 -16.88 -5.71
CA GLU A 75 2.71 -16.21 -6.99
C GLU A 75 2.19 -14.77 -6.88
N ALA A 76 2.73 -13.91 -7.74
CA ALA A 76 2.27 -12.54 -7.86
C ALA A 76 0.87 -12.54 -8.50
N TRP A 77 -0.14 -12.22 -7.70
CA TRP A 77 -1.50 -12.05 -8.19
C TRP A 77 -1.71 -10.59 -8.54
N GLY A 78 -2.32 -10.30 -9.69
CA GLY A 78 -2.55 -8.93 -10.16
C GLY A 78 -2.15 -8.62 -11.59
N SER A 79 -2.08 -7.32 -11.89
CA SER A 79 -1.69 -6.76 -13.19
C SER A 79 -0.25 -7.16 -13.56
N LYS A 80 0.08 -7.07 -14.85
CA LYS A 80 1.44 -7.35 -15.36
C LYS A 80 2.51 -6.58 -14.58
N ASP A 81 2.22 -5.34 -14.22
CA ASP A 81 3.12 -4.47 -13.47
C ASP A 81 3.43 -5.02 -12.06
N ILE A 82 2.41 -5.52 -11.35
CA ILE A 82 2.59 -6.12 -10.01
C ILE A 82 3.48 -7.36 -10.11
N ARG A 83 3.27 -8.19 -11.14
CA ARG A 83 4.07 -9.41 -11.33
C ARG A 83 5.53 -9.10 -11.59
N VAL A 84 5.81 -8.11 -12.43
CA VAL A 84 7.18 -7.68 -12.76
C VAL A 84 7.89 -7.13 -11.53
N ILE A 85 7.21 -6.30 -10.73
CA ILE A 85 7.78 -5.74 -9.50
C ILE A 85 8.05 -6.85 -8.46
N GLU A 86 7.11 -7.76 -8.28
CA GLU A 86 7.24 -8.81 -7.27
C GLU A 86 8.30 -9.85 -7.64
N ALA A 87 8.46 -10.17 -8.93
CA ALA A 87 9.55 -11.01 -9.42
C ALA A 87 10.92 -10.36 -9.12
N PHE A 88 11.06 -9.07 -9.44
CA PHE A 88 12.28 -8.31 -9.14
C PHE A 88 12.59 -8.27 -7.63
N GLU A 89 11.60 -8.03 -6.78
CA GLU A 89 11.80 -8.00 -5.32
C GLU A 89 12.16 -9.37 -4.73
N LYS A 90 11.58 -10.46 -5.26
CA LYS A 90 11.93 -11.83 -4.87
C LYS A 90 13.37 -12.17 -5.24
N GLU A 91 13.83 -11.70 -6.40
CA GLU A 91 15.20 -11.90 -6.89
C GLU A 91 16.21 -11.10 -6.06
N GLN A 92 15.95 -9.81 -5.81
CA GLN A 92 16.83 -8.93 -5.05
C GLN A 92 16.96 -9.30 -3.56
N MET A 93 15.87 -9.72 -2.91
CA MET A 93 15.87 -10.00 -1.46
C MET A 93 16.04 -11.47 -1.11
N GLY A 94 15.83 -12.38 -2.06
CA GLY A 94 15.69 -13.81 -1.82
C GLY A 94 14.30 -14.18 -1.27
N ARG A 95 13.84 -15.39 -1.61
CA ARG A 95 12.46 -15.87 -1.33
C ARG A 95 12.08 -15.85 0.16
N GLU A 96 12.99 -16.24 1.05
CA GLU A 96 12.69 -16.31 2.49
C GLU A 96 12.54 -14.93 3.12
N LYS A 97 13.46 -14.01 2.82
CA LYS A 97 13.43 -12.63 3.32
C LYS A 97 12.25 -11.88 2.73
N TRP A 98 11.95 -12.08 1.46
CA TRP A 98 10.75 -11.55 0.81
C TRP A 98 9.47 -12.01 1.53
N ARG A 99 9.33 -13.31 1.80
CA ARG A 99 8.16 -13.87 2.52
C ARG A 99 8.04 -13.32 3.95
N ARG A 100 9.16 -13.14 4.66
CA ARG A 100 9.16 -12.53 6.01
C ARG A 100 8.70 -11.07 5.96
N ASN A 101 9.26 -10.27 5.05
CA ASN A 101 8.86 -8.86 4.91
C ASN A 101 7.38 -8.74 4.53
N ARG A 102 6.89 -9.60 3.63
CA ARG A 102 5.49 -9.58 3.22
C ARG A 102 4.54 -9.94 4.36
N ARG A 103 4.91 -10.89 5.22
CA ARG A 103 4.16 -11.19 6.45
C ARG A 103 4.11 -9.99 7.39
N ILE A 104 5.24 -9.33 7.63
CA ILE A 104 5.28 -8.13 8.48
C ILE A 104 4.37 -7.03 7.90
N GLU A 105 4.44 -6.80 6.59
CA GLU A 105 3.60 -5.81 5.91
C GLU A 105 2.10 -6.13 6.06
N ILE A 106 1.70 -7.38 5.85
CA ILE A 106 0.30 -7.82 6.01
C ILE A 106 -0.13 -7.68 7.48
N SER A 107 0.69 -8.12 8.43
CA SER A 107 0.39 -8.00 9.85
C SER A 107 0.18 -6.55 10.27
N THR A 108 1.04 -5.63 9.81
CA THR A 108 0.89 -4.19 10.06
C THR A 108 -0.39 -3.64 9.42
N LEU A 109 -0.71 -4.06 8.19
CA LEU A 109 -1.94 -3.65 7.49
C LEU A 109 -3.21 -4.14 8.19
N ILE A 110 -3.19 -5.29 8.87
CA ILE A 110 -4.32 -5.82 9.64
C ILE A 110 -4.38 -5.18 11.03
N ALA A 111 -3.25 -4.91 11.67
CA ALA A 111 -3.20 -4.30 12.99
C ALA A 111 -3.86 -2.92 13.01
N PHE A 112 -3.65 -2.11 11.97
CA PHE A 112 -4.20 -0.76 11.89
C PHE A 112 -5.75 -0.71 11.97
N PRO A 113 -6.52 -1.44 11.15
CA PRO A 113 -7.97 -1.47 11.26
C PRO A 113 -8.47 -2.08 12.57
N VAL A 114 -7.79 -3.07 13.16
CA VAL A 114 -8.15 -3.60 14.48
C VAL A 114 -8.05 -2.52 15.56
N ILE A 115 -6.96 -1.75 15.55
CA ILE A 115 -6.77 -0.62 16.47
C ILE A 115 -7.82 0.46 16.22
N ALA A 116 -8.09 0.79 14.95
CA ALA A 116 -9.08 1.81 14.58
C ALA A 116 -10.50 1.43 15.03
N LEU A 117 -10.90 0.16 14.86
CA LEU A 117 -12.18 -0.37 15.32
C LEU A 117 -12.26 -0.41 16.86
N GLY A 118 -11.19 -0.84 17.53
CA GLY A 118 -11.11 -0.80 18.99
C GLY A 118 -11.25 0.62 19.54
N PHE A 119 -10.58 1.59 18.90
CA PHE A 119 -10.68 2.99 19.26
C PHE A 119 -12.10 3.53 19.04
N LEU A 120 -12.74 3.22 17.91
CA LEU A 120 -14.14 3.56 17.63
C LEU A 120 -15.12 2.96 18.65
N GLY A 121 -14.90 1.72 19.09
CA GLY A 121 -15.75 1.07 20.09
C GLY A 121 -15.63 1.69 21.48
N LEU A 122 -14.44 2.18 21.83
CA LEU A 122 -14.16 2.83 23.13
C LEU A 122 -14.57 4.30 23.18
N THR A 123 -14.84 4.93 22.04
CA THR A 123 -15.05 6.37 21.93
C THR A 123 -16.41 6.68 21.31
N ASN A 124 -17.13 7.67 21.85
CA ASN A 124 -18.40 8.16 21.28
C ASN A 124 -18.20 8.98 19.98
N PHE A 125 -17.19 8.67 19.16
CA PHE A 125 -16.91 9.34 17.88
C PHE A 125 -18.02 9.17 16.85
N GLY A 126 -18.97 8.25 17.06
CA GLY A 126 -20.14 8.04 16.19
C GLY A 126 -21.07 9.25 16.06
N ARG A 127 -20.94 10.28 16.90
CA ARG A 127 -21.79 11.49 16.87
C ARG A 127 -21.04 12.79 16.58
N LYS A 128 -19.70 12.78 16.56
CA LYS A 128 -18.92 13.99 16.31
C LYS A 128 -18.68 14.15 14.81
N PRO A 129 -18.96 15.34 14.24
CA PRO A 129 -18.58 15.63 12.87
C PRO A 129 -17.06 15.50 12.74
N ALA A 130 -16.63 15.00 11.60
CA ALA A 130 -15.21 14.85 11.32
C ALA A 130 -14.55 16.23 11.23
N ASP A 131 -13.47 16.43 11.98
CA ASP A 131 -12.61 17.61 11.85
C ASP A 131 -11.49 17.32 10.85
N LEU A 132 -11.38 18.16 9.84
CA LEU A 132 -10.35 18.11 8.82
C LEU A 132 -8.95 18.04 9.43
N PHE A 133 -8.66 18.83 10.45
CA PHE A 133 -7.31 18.94 10.99
C PHE A 133 -6.86 17.67 11.73
N SER A 134 -7.76 17.14 12.56
CA SER A 134 -7.51 15.98 13.43
C SER A 134 -7.23 14.69 12.66
N LEU A 135 -7.84 14.49 11.50
CA LEU A 135 -7.67 13.30 10.66
C LEU A 135 -6.66 13.49 9.51
N PHE A 136 -6.55 14.72 8.99
CA PHE A 136 -5.63 15.01 7.88
C PHE A 136 -4.17 15.02 8.33
N LEU A 137 -3.87 15.54 9.53
CA LEU A 137 -2.47 15.62 9.99
C LEU A 137 -1.77 14.24 10.05
N PRO A 138 -2.35 13.21 10.69
CA PRO A 138 -1.72 11.89 10.73
C PRO A 138 -1.62 11.25 9.34
N MET A 139 -2.69 11.35 8.55
CA MET A 139 -2.77 10.69 7.24
C MET A 139 -1.87 11.37 6.20
N GLY A 140 -1.89 12.70 6.14
CA GLY A 140 -1.07 13.51 5.24
C GLY A 140 0.41 13.36 5.53
N LEU A 141 0.81 13.36 6.81
CA LEU A 141 2.21 13.20 7.20
C LEU A 141 2.74 11.79 6.85
N VAL A 142 1.95 10.75 7.12
CA VAL A 142 2.27 9.37 6.70
C VAL A 142 2.35 9.27 5.17
N TRP A 143 1.42 9.89 4.44
CA TRP A 143 1.42 9.90 2.98
C TRP A 143 2.66 10.57 2.40
N VAL A 144 3.08 11.73 2.94
CA VAL A 144 4.31 12.43 2.51
C VAL A 144 5.54 11.56 2.74
N LEU A 145 5.65 10.91 3.90
CA LEU A 145 6.78 10.03 4.21
C LEU A 145 6.85 8.82 3.28
N ILE A 146 5.72 8.17 3.00
CA ILE A 146 5.64 7.04 2.07
C ILE A 146 6.06 7.50 0.66
N ASN A 147 5.57 8.65 0.21
CA ASN A 147 5.92 9.18 -1.11
C ASN A 147 7.41 9.51 -1.24
N ALA A 148 7.99 10.18 -0.25
CA ALA A 148 9.41 10.53 -0.25
C ALA A 148 10.29 9.28 -0.34
N ARG A 149 9.95 8.23 0.42
CA ARG A 149 10.63 6.94 0.38
C ARG A 149 10.54 6.29 -1.00
N GLU A 150 9.34 6.26 -1.59
CA GLU A 150 9.13 5.57 -2.86
C GLU A 150 9.79 6.29 -4.05
N ILE A 151 9.80 7.62 -4.04
CA ILE A 151 10.60 8.42 -4.99
C ILE A 151 12.08 8.08 -4.86
N GLY A 152 12.59 7.95 -3.63
CA GLY A 152 13.97 7.52 -3.37
C GLY A 152 14.28 6.14 -3.94
N ASN A 153 13.38 5.17 -3.76
CA ASN A 153 13.52 3.81 -4.31
C ASN A 153 13.53 3.80 -5.84
N ILE A 154 12.63 4.55 -6.48
CA ILE A 154 12.56 4.65 -7.94
C ILE A 154 13.82 5.33 -8.51
N LYS A 155 14.37 6.33 -7.83
CA LYS A 155 15.63 6.99 -8.23
C LYS A 155 16.83 6.05 -8.15
N LYS A 156 16.87 5.14 -7.16
CA LYS A 156 17.95 4.14 -7.04
C LYS A 156 17.98 3.14 -8.19
N LEU A 157 16.83 2.85 -8.81
CA LEU A 157 16.74 1.98 -10.00
C LEU A 157 17.25 2.64 -11.30
N SER A 158 17.65 3.93 -11.23
CA SER A 158 18.15 4.70 -12.38
C SER A 158 19.67 4.92 -12.35
N LYS A 159 20.35 4.44 -11.31
CA LYS A 159 21.81 4.47 -11.16
C LYS A 159 22.36 3.08 -11.39
#